data_AF-A0A7X7SQT0-F1
#
_entry.id   AF-A0A7X7SQT0-F1
#
_cell.length_a   1.000
_cell.length_b   1.000
_cell.length_c   1.000
_cell.angle_alpha   90.00
_cell.angle_beta   90.00
_cell.angle_gamma   90.00
#
_symmetry.space_group_name_H-M   'P 1'
#
loop_
_entity.id
_entity.type
_entity.pdbx_description
1 polymer ?
#
loop_
_entity_poly.entity_id
_entity_poly.type
_entity_poly.pdbx_seq_one_letter_code
_entity_poly.pdbx_strand_id
1 'polypeptide(L)'
;VADLFATRATADYRGGKFIGKDSIVRFLRHHFVLPELRDSNGPKAGVLNEHYLLQPVIDVSPDATKGWMRVRAWNFEGVAGERQDMSAGIYENTYVKEDGVWKIASLVYCESWRVDYLGDLNRTPIPEYPLPAPMTYPEDPHGPDKVSNYNCRPWPYVGITPPMHYPHPVTGDYIHKP
;
A
#
# COMPACT_ATOMS: atom_id res chain seq x y z
N VAL A 1 1.13 8.91 12.96
CA VAL A 1 0.62 8.36 11.67
C VAL A 1 -0.55 7.41 11.88
N ALA A 2 -0.48 6.44 12.79
CA ALA A 2 -1.61 5.52 13.05
C ALA A 2 -2.93 6.24 13.40
N ASP A 3 -2.88 7.44 14.00
CA ASP A 3 -4.07 8.26 14.31
C ASP A 3 -4.84 8.75 13.10
N LEU A 4 -4.25 8.72 11.90
CA LEU A 4 -4.94 9.03 10.63
C LEU A 4 -5.90 7.91 10.20
N PHE A 5 -5.76 6.71 10.76
CA PHE A 5 -6.64 5.58 10.48
C PHE A 5 -7.89 5.63 11.38
N ALA A 6 -8.99 5.07 10.87
CA ALA A 6 -10.23 4.87 11.63
C ALA A 6 -10.02 3.83 12.73
N THR A 7 -10.92 3.78 13.71
CA THR A 7 -10.81 2.84 14.85
C THR A 7 -10.75 1.37 14.40
N ARG A 8 -11.55 1.02 13.39
CA ARG A 8 -11.63 -0.33 12.81
C ARG A 8 -10.98 -0.43 11.43
N ALA A 9 -9.98 0.40 11.16
CA ALA A 9 -9.37 0.46 9.84
C ALA A 9 -8.66 -0.84 9.47
N THR A 10 -8.50 -1.06 8.16
CA THR A 10 -7.67 -2.15 7.63
C THR A 10 -6.52 -1.66 6.77
N ALA A 11 -5.43 -2.43 6.74
CA ALA A 11 -4.37 -2.27 5.75
C ALA A 11 -4.08 -3.61 5.08
N ASP A 12 -4.11 -3.63 3.75
CA ASP A 12 -3.77 -4.76 2.91
C ASP A 12 -2.47 -4.45 2.16
N TYR A 13 -1.42 -5.22 2.45
CA TYR A 13 -0.07 -5.04 1.89
C TYR A 13 0.67 -6.37 1.80
N ARG A 14 1.28 -6.65 0.64
CA ARG A 14 2.08 -7.86 0.37
C ARG A 14 1.45 -9.18 0.88
N GLY A 15 0.15 -9.35 0.65
CA GLY A 15 -0.58 -10.57 1.02
C GLY A 15 -1.00 -10.66 2.48
N GLY A 16 -0.68 -9.68 3.33
CA GLY A 16 -1.14 -9.59 4.71
C GLY A 16 -2.28 -8.58 4.88
N LYS A 17 -3.21 -8.86 5.81
CA LYS A 17 -4.27 -7.94 6.22
C LYS A 17 -4.17 -7.63 7.71
N PHE A 18 -4.03 -6.35 8.03
CA PHE A 18 -3.95 -5.80 9.39
C PHE A 18 -5.27 -5.11 9.72
N ILE A 19 -5.81 -5.35 10.92
CA ILE A 19 -7.17 -4.98 11.33
C ILE A 19 -7.12 -4.27 12.67
N GLY A 20 -7.59 -3.02 12.70
CA GLY A 20 -7.64 -2.20 13.91
C GLY A 20 -6.31 -1.55 14.26
N LYS A 21 -6.34 -0.63 15.22
CA LYS A 21 -5.25 0.30 15.53
C LYS A 21 -3.93 -0.40 15.85
N ASP A 22 -3.95 -1.39 16.74
CA ASP A 22 -2.72 -2.07 17.18
C ASP A 22 -2.04 -2.80 16.01
N SER A 23 -2.83 -3.46 15.17
CA SER A 23 -2.30 -4.13 13.97
C SER A 23 -1.82 -3.14 12.91
N ILE A 24 -2.47 -1.98 12.76
CA ILE A 24 -1.97 -0.89 11.90
C ILE A 24 -0.63 -0.35 12.43
N VAL A 25 -0.43 -0.26 13.75
CA VAL A 25 0.87 0.10 14.32
C VAL A 25 1.93 -0.96 13.96
N ARG A 26 1.61 -2.26 14.06
CA ARG A 26 2.53 -3.33 13.61
C ARG A 26 2.87 -3.21 12.12
N PHE A 27 1.86 -3.00 11.28
CA PHE A 27 2.04 -2.74 9.86
C PHE A 27 3.00 -1.57 9.59
N LEU A 28 2.73 -0.40 10.15
CA LEU A 28 3.53 0.80 9.91
C LEU A 28 4.96 0.69 10.42
N ARG A 29 5.19 -0.04 11.53
CA ARG A 29 6.52 -0.14 12.16
C ARG A 29 7.38 -1.28 11.63
N HIS A 30 6.80 -2.30 11.01
CA HIS A 30 7.54 -3.50 10.62
C HIS A 30 7.45 -3.84 9.13
N HIS A 31 6.35 -3.45 8.47
CA HIS A 31 6.07 -3.83 7.08
C HIS A 31 6.10 -2.65 6.10
N PHE A 32 5.71 -1.46 6.54
CA PHE A 32 5.57 -0.27 5.69
C PHE A 32 6.64 0.80 5.93
N VAL A 33 7.72 0.41 6.59
CA VAL A 33 8.87 1.25 6.87
C VAL A 33 10.12 0.62 6.27
N LEU A 34 11.02 1.46 5.75
CA LEU A 34 12.32 0.99 5.29
C LEU A 34 13.11 0.38 6.47
N PRO A 35 13.86 -0.72 6.26
CA PRO A 35 14.67 -1.32 7.31
C PRO A 35 15.56 -0.32 8.07
N GLU A 36 16.15 0.65 7.35
CA GLU A 36 17.07 1.66 7.87
C GLU A 36 16.39 2.69 8.79
N LEU A 37 15.05 2.78 8.74
CA LEU A 37 14.25 3.73 9.51
C LEU A 37 13.52 3.09 10.71
N ARG A 38 13.60 1.77 10.91
CA ARG A 38 12.79 1.01 11.91
C ARG A 38 13.00 1.44 13.37
N ASP A 39 14.20 1.87 13.71
CA ASP A 39 14.63 2.38 15.02
C ASP A 39 14.41 3.91 15.17
N SER A 40 13.81 4.56 14.18
CA SER A 40 13.50 5.98 14.20
C SER A 40 12.00 6.25 14.09
N ASN A 41 11.58 7.41 14.59
CA ASN A 41 10.21 7.91 14.42
C ASN A 41 10.19 9.11 13.46
N GLY A 42 10.89 8.97 12.33
CA GLY A 42 11.06 10.06 11.36
C GLY A 42 12.18 9.79 10.35
N PRO A 43 12.52 10.77 9.52
CA PRO A 43 13.63 10.67 8.58
C PRO A 43 14.98 10.56 9.30
N LYS A 44 15.95 9.92 8.65
CA LYS A 44 17.36 9.88 9.07
C LYS A 44 18.24 10.54 8.02
N ALA A 45 19.32 11.17 8.47
CA ALA A 45 20.33 11.69 7.56
C ALA A 45 20.87 10.56 6.66
N GLY A 46 20.96 10.83 5.35
CA GLY A 46 21.45 9.87 4.37
C GLY A 46 20.43 8.82 3.91
N VAL A 47 19.20 8.82 4.42
CA VAL A 47 18.14 7.89 3.99
C VAL A 47 17.02 8.67 3.28
N LEU A 48 16.72 8.27 2.05
CA LEU A 48 15.61 8.80 1.24
C LEU A 48 14.45 7.81 1.25
N ASN A 49 13.24 8.31 1.49
CA ASN A 49 12.00 7.54 1.42
C ASN A 49 10.86 8.43 0.91
N GLU A 50 10.85 8.70 -0.39
CA GLU A 50 9.88 9.58 -1.03
C GLU A 50 8.79 8.79 -1.73
N HIS A 51 7.53 9.12 -1.45
CA HIS A 51 6.35 8.55 -2.11
C HIS A 51 5.57 9.66 -2.82
N TYR A 52 5.78 9.83 -4.13
CA TYR A 52 5.03 10.78 -4.92
C TYR A 52 3.65 10.22 -5.26
N LEU A 53 2.60 10.92 -4.84
CA LEU A 53 1.21 10.55 -5.10
C LEU A 53 0.68 11.34 -6.30
N LEU A 54 0.43 10.63 -7.41
CA LEU A 54 0.14 11.18 -8.72
C LEU A 54 -1.22 10.72 -9.26
N GLN A 55 -1.86 11.57 -10.05
CA GLN A 55 -3.14 11.28 -10.72
C GLN A 55 -4.25 10.80 -9.76
N PRO A 56 -4.60 11.57 -8.72
CA PRO A 56 -5.65 11.17 -7.80
C PRO A 56 -7.01 11.17 -8.49
N VAL A 57 -7.79 10.13 -8.25
CA VAL A 57 -9.25 10.10 -8.46
C VAL A 57 -9.88 10.00 -7.08
N ILE A 58 -10.68 11.01 -6.71
CA ILE A 58 -11.25 11.14 -5.38
C ILE A 58 -12.75 11.32 -5.52
N ASP A 59 -13.49 10.43 -4.88
CA ASP A 59 -14.94 10.50 -4.75
C ASP A 59 -15.32 10.69 -3.28
N VAL A 60 -16.37 11.47 -3.04
CA VAL A 60 -16.94 11.70 -1.70
C VAL A 60 -18.42 11.41 -1.77
N SER A 61 -18.95 10.68 -0.77
CA SER A 61 -20.38 10.39 -0.71
C SER A 61 -21.21 11.69 -0.57
N PRO A 62 -22.47 11.72 -1.05
CA PRO A 62 -23.30 12.93 -1.02
C PRO A 62 -23.50 13.54 0.38
N ASP A 63 -23.49 12.70 1.41
CA ASP A 63 -23.61 13.10 2.82
C ASP A 63 -22.25 13.48 3.47
N ALA A 64 -21.16 13.43 2.70
CA ALA A 64 -19.80 13.70 3.13
C ALA A 64 -19.35 12.88 4.36
N THR A 65 -19.80 11.62 4.46
CA THR A 65 -19.41 10.67 5.52
C THR A 65 -18.42 9.60 5.07
N LYS A 66 -18.34 9.32 3.75
CA LYS A 66 -17.45 8.34 3.14
C LYS A 66 -16.68 8.96 1.98
N GLY A 67 -15.49 8.43 1.73
CA GLY A 67 -14.67 8.85 0.60
C GLY A 67 -13.84 7.70 0.05
N TRP A 68 -13.37 7.86 -1.17
CA TRP A 68 -12.53 6.92 -1.88
C TRP A 68 -11.40 7.68 -2.54
N MET A 69 -10.21 7.09 -2.58
CA MET A 69 -9.06 7.65 -3.29
C MET A 69 -8.32 6.55 -4.01
N ARG A 70 -8.22 6.72 -5.33
CA ARG A 70 -7.27 5.98 -6.14
C ARG A 70 -6.13 6.90 -6.52
N VAL A 71 -4.89 6.49 -6.27
CA VAL A 71 -3.73 7.29 -6.63
C VAL A 71 -2.55 6.42 -7.02
N ARG A 72 -1.75 6.89 -7.98
CA ARG A 72 -0.51 6.23 -8.37
C ARG A 72 0.61 6.68 -7.46
N ALA A 73 1.37 5.74 -6.94
CA ALA A 73 2.61 6.00 -6.23
C ALA A 73 3.77 5.89 -7.20
N TRP A 74 4.68 6.85 -7.15
CA TRP A 74 6.04 6.70 -7.69
C TRP A 74 7.00 6.96 -6.55
N ASN A 75 7.73 5.93 -6.16
CA ASN A 75 8.55 5.96 -4.96
C ASN A 75 10.03 6.00 -5.34
N PHE A 76 10.79 6.77 -4.56
CA PHE A 76 12.25 6.81 -4.59
C PHE A 76 12.75 6.52 -3.19
N GLU A 77 13.49 5.43 -3.06
CA GLU A 77 14.08 4.98 -1.81
C GLU A 77 15.59 4.96 -1.98
N GLY A 78 16.38 5.28 -0.95
CA GLY A 78 17.83 5.23 -1.09
C GLY A 78 18.58 5.40 0.21
N VAL A 79 19.83 4.93 0.20
CA VAL A 79 20.79 5.07 1.29
C VAL A 79 22.07 5.62 0.67
N ALA A 80 22.50 6.78 1.14
CA ALA A 80 23.62 7.53 0.57
C ALA A 80 24.90 6.69 0.55
N GLY A 81 25.48 6.52 -0.65
CA GLY A 81 26.70 5.72 -0.85
C GLY A 81 26.47 4.21 -0.93
N GLU A 82 25.24 3.73 -0.83
CA GLU A 82 24.93 2.29 -0.80
C GLU A 82 23.97 1.85 -1.91
N ARG A 83 22.73 2.37 -1.92
CA ARG A 83 21.68 1.94 -2.87
C ARG A 83 20.70 3.06 -3.21
N GLN A 84 20.03 2.91 -4.35
CA GLN A 84 18.86 3.70 -4.71
C GLN A 84 17.90 2.83 -5.50
N ASP A 85 16.61 2.86 -5.12
CA ASP A 85 15.56 2.08 -5.74
C ASP A 85 14.45 3.01 -6.26
N MET A 86 13.84 2.60 -7.36
CA MET A 86 12.58 3.16 -7.85
C MET A 86 11.50 2.10 -7.81
N SER A 87 10.30 2.48 -7.40
CA SER A 87 9.13 1.63 -7.54
C SER A 87 7.90 2.44 -7.93
N ALA A 88 6.89 1.76 -8.44
CA ALA A 88 5.57 2.34 -8.59
C ALA A 88 4.51 1.41 -8.01
N GLY A 89 3.36 1.98 -7.68
CA GLY A 89 2.22 1.22 -7.21
C GLY A 89 0.92 1.99 -7.31
N ILE A 90 -0.16 1.35 -6.87
CA ILE A 90 -1.49 1.97 -6.82
C ILE A 90 -2.03 1.80 -5.41
N TYR A 91 -2.47 2.93 -4.85
CA TYR A 91 -3.33 2.93 -3.67
C TYR A 91 -4.80 2.95 -4.12
N GLU A 92 -5.62 2.16 -3.45
CA GLU A 92 -7.09 2.18 -3.56
C GLU A 92 -7.65 2.24 -2.14
N ASN A 93 -7.68 3.44 -1.59
CA ASN A 93 -8.01 3.67 -0.19
C ASN A 93 -9.49 4.05 -0.04
N THR A 94 -10.06 3.68 1.10
CA THR A 94 -11.38 4.16 1.54
C THR A 94 -11.24 4.99 2.80
N TYR A 95 -12.18 5.91 2.98
CA TYR A 95 -12.19 6.90 4.06
C TYR A 95 -13.57 6.98 4.69
N VAL A 96 -13.58 7.27 5.98
CA VAL A 96 -14.79 7.58 6.75
C VAL A 96 -14.56 8.86 7.53
N LYS A 97 -15.63 9.62 7.79
CA LYS A 97 -15.58 10.77 8.69
C LYS A 97 -15.99 10.32 10.10
N GLU A 98 -15.01 10.19 11.00
CA GLU A 98 -15.22 9.88 12.42
C GLU A 98 -15.09 11.18 13.22
N ASP A 99 -16.12 11.54 13.99
CA ASP A 99 -16.15 12.75 14.84
C ASP A 99 -15.77 14.04 14.10
N GLY A 100 -16.24 14.18 12.87
CA GLY A 100 -15.97 15.35 12.02
C GLY A 100 -14.62 15.31 11.29
N VAL A 101 -13.77 14.31 11.54
CA VAL A 101 -12.43 14.17 10.95
C VAL A 101 -12.39 13.02 9.94
N TRP A 102 -11.86 13.27 8.75
CA TRP A 102 -11.61 12.22 7.77
C TRP A 102 -10.49 11.28 8.25
N LYS A 103 -10.76 9.98 8.22
CA LYS A 103 -9.85 8.91 8.62
C LYS A 103 -9.77 7.84 7.53
N ILE A 104 -8.59 7.23 7.38
CA ILE A 104 -8.37 6.09 6.48
C ILE A 104 -9.13 4.89 7.06
N ALA A 105 -10.15 4.41 6.36
CA ALA A 105 -10.91 3.22 6.73
C ALA A 105 -10.26 1.95 6.17
N SER A 106 -9.73 2.01 4.96
CA SER A 106 -8.95 0.92 4.36
C SER A 106 -7.81 1.49 3.56
N LEU A 107 -6.60 0.98 3.78
CA LEU A 107 -5.44 1.19 2.92
C LEU A 107 -5.19 -0.07 2.12
N VAL A 108 -5.16 0.04 0.81
CA VAL A 108 -4.76 -1.07 -0.07
C VAL A 108 -3.68 -0.55 -0.99
N TYR A 109 -2.46 -1.09 -0.86
CA TYR A 109 -1.36 -0.73 -1.73
C TYR A 109 -0.89 -1.93 -2.55
N CYS A 110 -0.88 -1.76 -3.86
CA CYS A 110 -0.37 -2.75 -4.79
C CYS A 110 0.86 -2.21 -5.52
N GLU A 111 2.04 -2.74 -5.20
CA GLU A 111 3.27 -2.47 -5.93
C GLU A 111 3.13 -3.02 -7.36
N SER A 112 3.42 -2.17 -8.34
CA SER A 112 3.32 -2.48 -9.77
C SER A 112 4.66 -2.93 -10.34
N TRP A 113 5.76 -2.31 -9.93
CA TRP A 113 7.12 -2.70 -10.29
C TRP A 113 8.12 -2.06 -9.32
N ARG A 114 9.32 -2.62 -9.26
CA ARG A 114 10.47 -2.11 -8.53
C ARG A 114 11.74 -2.41 -9.33
N VAL A 115 12.71 -1.51 -9.29
CA VAL A 115 14.03 -1.66 -9.93
C VAL A 115 15.06 -0.85 -9.17
N ASP A 116 16.31 -1.31 -9.18
CA ASP A 116 17.46 -0.49 -8.80
C ASP A 116 17.53 0.75 -9.73
N TYR A 117 17.86 1.92 -9.21
CA TYR A 117 17.84 3.17 -9.97
C TYR A 117 18.75 3.15 -11.21
N LEU A 118 19.90 2.47 -11.13
CA LEU A 118 20.82 2.29 -12.25
C LEU A 118 20.58 0.97 -13.01
N GLY A 119 19.61 0.19 -12.57
CA GLY A 119 19.26 -1.12 -13.10
C GLY A 119 18.47 -1.05 -14.41
N ASP A 120 18.37 -2.22 -15.05
CA ASP A 120 17.49 -2.46 -16.18
C ASP A 120 16.28 -3.25 -15.70
N LEU A 121 15.08 -2.71 -15.91
CA LEU A 121 13.83 -3.38 -15.52
C LEU A 121 13.73 -4.79 -16.16
N ASN A 122 14.22 -4.95 -17.39
CA ASN A 122 14.21 -6.23 -18.09
C ASN A 122 15.15 -7.28 -17.48
N ARG A 123 16.14 -6.84 -16.70
CA ARG A 123 17.12 -7.71 -16.02
C ARG A 123 16.88 -7.82 -14.52
N THR A 124 15.85 -7.14 -14.02
CA THR A 124 15.51 -7.20 -12.60
C THR A 124 15.05 -8.61 -12.24
N PRO A 125 15.61 -9.24 -11.19
CA PRO A 125 15.17 -10.55 -10.76
C PRO A 125 13.66 -10.56 -10.48
N ILE A 126 12.97 -11.52 -11.10
CA ILE A 126 11.52 -11.68 -10.97
C ILE A 126 11.28 -12.67 -9.82
N PRO A 127 10.63 -12.26 -8.70
CA PRO A 127 10.26 -13.20 -7.66
C PRO A 127 9.17 -14.14 -8.14
N GLU A 128 9.19 -15.41 -7.73
CA GLU A 128 8.15 -16.37 -8.08
C GLU A 128 6.80 -16.02 -7.43
N TYR A 129 5.71 -16.15 -8.18
CA TYR A 129 4.35 -15.92 -7.70
C TYR A 129 3.48 -17.20 -7.75
N PRO A 130 2.54 -17.38 -6.80
CA PRO A 130 2.24 -16.46 -5.69
C PRO A 130 3.38 -16.45 -4.65
N LEU A 131 3.64 -15.28 -4.06
CA LEU A 131 4.53 -15.20 -2.91
C LEU A 131 4.00 -16.12 -1.79
N PRO A 132 4.90 -16.70 -0.95
CA PRO A 132 4.47 -17.45 0.22
C PRO A 132 3.50 -16.63 1.08
N ALA A 133 2.45 -17.27 1.57
CA ALA A 133 1.53 -16.61 2.48
C ALA A 133 2.29 -16.12 3.74
N PRO A 134 2.04 -14.90 4.22
CA PRO A 134 2.68 -14.40 5.43
C PRO A 134 2.25 -15.24 6.63
N MET A 135 3.18 -15.50 7.55
CA MET A 135 2.86 -16.06 8.85
C MET A 135 2.02 -15.05 9.63
N THR A 136 0.89 -15.48 10.18
CA THR A 136 -0.05 -14.60 10.87
C THR A 136 0.33 -14.37 12.32
N TYR A 137 -0.25 -13.36 12.93
CA TYR A 137 -0.27 -13.20 14.38
C TYR A 137 -1.21 -14.26 15.00
N PRO A 138 -0.84 -14.89 16.14
CA PRO A 138 0.31 -14.58 16.98
C PRO A 138 1.60 -15.35 16.67
N GLU A 139 1.63 -16.25 15.69
CA GLU A 139 2.81 -17.06 15.36
C GLU A 139 4.02 -16.19 14.95
N ASP A 140 3.78 -15.16 14.13
CA ASP A 140 4.69 -14.04 13.94
C ASP A 140 4.20 -12.85 14.79
N PRO A 141 4.95 -12.40 15.81
CA PRO A 141 4.59 -11.22 16.62
C PRO A 141 4.40 -9.93 15.82
N HIS A 142 5.02 -9.85 14.64
CA HIS A 142 4.88 -8.73 13.72
C HIS A 142 3.93 -9.02 12.57
N GLY A 143 3.41 -10.24 12.47
CA GLY A 143 2.58 -10.72 11.37
C GLY A 143 1.23 -9.99 11.23
N PRO A 144 0.60 -10.09 10.05
CA PRO A 144 -0.78 -9.65 9.84
C PRO A 144 -1.77 -10.49 10.66
N ASP A 145 -2.98 -9.97 10.88
CA ASP A 145 -4.03 -10.70 11.59
C ASP A 145 -4.61 -11.84 10.73
N LYS A 146 -4.52 -11.72 9.40
CA LYS A 146 -4.84 -12.79 8.46
C LYS A 146 -4.20 -12.59 7.10
N VAL A 147 -4.20 -13.65 6.29
CA VAL A 147 -3.85 -13.56 4.86
C VAL A 147 -4.89 -12.71 4.14
N SER A 148 -4.41 -11.75 3.34
CA SER A 148 -5.23 -10.89 2.51
C SER A 148 -5.79 -11.66 1.32
N ASN A 149 -7.03 -11.35 0.94
CA ASN A 149 -7.63 -11.82 -0.30
C ASN A 149 -7.30 -10.89 -1.51
N TYR A 150 -6.48 -9.85 -1.30
CA TYR A 150 -5.96 -9.02 -2.37
C TYR A 150 -4.76 -9.69 -3.03
N ASN A 151 -4.95 -10.09 -4.29
CA ASN A 151 -3.93 -10.73 -5.11
C ASN A 151 -3.20 -9.68 -5.97
N CYS A 152 -2.40 -8.82 -5.31
CA CYS A 152 -1.51 -7.91 -5.99
C CYS A 152 -0.32 -8.69 -6.57
N ARG A 153 -0.11 -8.60 -7.88
CA ARG A 153 1.05 -9.16 -8.56
C ARG A 153 1.71 -8.05 -9.38
N PRO A 154 2.95 -7.64 -9.04
CA PRO A 154 3.72 -6.70 -9.82
C PRO A 154 4.15 -7.33 -11.15
N TRP A 155 4.56 -6.47 -12.08
CA TRP A 155 5.21 -6.84 -13.33
C TRP A 155 6.36 -7.83 -13.07
N PRO A 156 6.56 -8.83 -13.95
CA PRO A 156 5.84 -9.07 -15.21
C PRO A 156 4.53 -9.84 -15.05
N TYR A 157 4.15 -10.23 -13.84
CA TYR A 157 2.89 -10.90 -13.62
C TYR A 157 1.73 -9.92 -13.76
N VAL A 158 0.62 -10.42 -14.31
CA VAL A 158 -0.63 -9.65 -14.35
C VAL A 158 -1.36 -9.87 -13.02
N GLY A 159 -1.26 -8.89 -12.14
CA GLY A 159 -2.10 -8.79 -10.95
C GLY A 159 -3.36 -8.00 -11.25
N ILE A 160 -4.47 -8.38 -10.63
CA ILE A 160 -5.63 -7.49 -10.60
C ILE A 160 -5.22 -6.31 -9.73
N THR A 161 -4.94 -5.16 -10.36
CA THR A 161 -4.86 -3.88 -9.67
C THR A 161 -6.09 -3.75 -8.78
N PRO A 162 -6.00 -3.22 -7.54
CA PRO A 162 -7.17 -3.10 -6.67
C PRO A 162 -8.40 -2.61 -7.46
N PRO A 163 -9.56 -3.28 -7.34
CA PRO A 163 -10.75 -2.93 -8.10
C PRO A 163 -11.04 -1.44 -7.98
N MET A 164 -11.36 -0.79 -9.10
CA MET A 164 -11.68 0.63 -9.10
C MET A 164 -12.99 0.87 -8.35
N HIS A 165 -13.03 1.87 -7.48
CA HIS A 165 -14.27 2.30 -6.81
C HIS A 165 -15.26 3.00 -7.76
N TYR A 166 -14.83 3.36 -8.97
CA TYR A 166 -15.63 4.05 -9.98
C TYR A 166 -15.78 3.21 -11.26
N PRO A 167 -16.88 3.39 -12.01
CA PRO A 167 -17.10 2.69 -13.26
C PRO A 167 -16.22 3.24 -14.39
N HIS A 168 -16.08 2.48 -15.47
CA HIS A 168 -15.45 2.95 -16.70
C HIS A 168 -16.16 4.22 -17.21
N PRO A 169 -15.43 5.33 -17.46
CA PRO A 169 -16.05 6.64 -17.67
C PRO A 169 -16.86 6.75 -18.98
N VAL A 170 -16.69 5.82 -19.92
CA VAL A 170 -17.43 5.80 -21.18
C VAL A 170 -18.59 4.79 -21.16
N THR A 171 -18.40 3.63 -20.53
CA THR A 171 -19.39 2.54 -20.61
C THR A 171 -20.27 2.44 -19.37
N GLY A 172 -19.83 2.99 -18.24
CA GLY A 172 -20.51 2.82 -16.96
C GLY A 172 -20.29 1.45 -16.31
N ASP A 173 -19.53 0.56 -16.94
CA ASP A 173 -19.28 -0.78 -16.41
C ASP A 173 -18.24 -0.75 -15.30
N TYR A 174 -18.48 -1.55 -14.25
CA TYR A 174 -17.44 -1.84 -13.28
C TYR A 174 -16.53 -2.93 -13.79
N ILE A 175 -15.22 -2.77 -13.59
CA ILE A 175 -14.28 -3.86 -13.77
C ILE A 175 -14.48 -4.82 -12.61
N HIS A 176 -15.38 -5.78 -12.80
CA HIS A 176 -15.52 -6.91 -11.89
C HIS A 176 -14.30 -7.81 -12.01
N LYS A 177 -13.82 -8.33 -10.87
CA LYS A 177 -12.77 -9.35 -10.87
C LYS A 177 -13.24 -10.53 -11.72
N PRO A 178 -12.40 -11.14 -12.57
CA PRO A 178 -12.62 -12.53 -12.94
C PRO A 178 -12.59 -13.43 -11.70
#